data_AF-A0A3M1GR66-F1
#
_entry.id   AF-A0A3M1GR66-F1
#
_cell.length_a   1.000
_cell.length_b   1.000
_cell.length_c   1.000
_cell.angle_alpha   90.00
_cell.angle_beta   90.00
_cell.angle_gamma   90.00
#
_symmetry.space_group_name_H-M   'P 1'
#
loop_
_entity.id
_entity.type
_entity.pdbx_description
1 polymer ?
#
loop_
_entity_poly.entity_id
_entity_poly.type
_entity_poly.pdbx_seq_one_letter_code
_entity_poly.pdbx_strand_id
1 'polypeptide(L)'
;MAFLSSSSTAGASGLKAPVQRRAGSRSVQALAKQKSLEKKAKGYKLKLATLAVFTQQLASMLDAGLPLVSALDALQEQTEDQVFRIIIRDVRADIASGTSFSAAVKKFPNAFPALFVSMVEAGEASGGLAEILAKVADYFEASVKLTKKVKSAMT
;
A
#
# COMPACT_ATOMS: atom_id res chain seq x y z
N MET A 1 -3.76 77.03 -8.66
CA MET A 1 -2.33 77.42 -8.61
C MET A 1 -1.99 77.64 -7.15
N ALA A 2 -1.05 76.85 -6.61
CA ALA A 2 -0.44 76.94 -5.27
C ALA A 2 -1.35 76.71 -4.04
N PHE A 3 -0.91 76.18 -2.90
CA PHE A 3 0.14 75.25 -2.45
C PHE A 3 0.02 75.25 -0.91
N LEU A 4 0.07 74.07 -0.25
CA LEU A 4 0.61 73.79 1.11
C LEU A 4 -0.04 74.49 2.33
N SER A 5 -0.12 73.97 3.56
CA SER A 5 0.18 72.71 4.26
C SER A 5 -0.18 72.96 5.74
N SER A 6 -0.80 72.00 6.45
CA SER A 6 -0.64 71.74 7.90
C SER A 6 -1.52 70.53 8.30
N SER A 7 -0.93 69.33 8.46
CA SER A 7 -0.60 68.67 9.74
C SER A 7 -1.78 68.03 10.49
N SER A 8 -1.79 66.70 10.65
CA SER A 8 -2.06 66.04 11.95
C SER A 8 -1.92 64.51 11.93
N THR A 9 -1.22 64.00 12.97
CA THR A 9 -1.39 62.73 13.70
C THR A 9 -1.08 61.36 13.09
N ALA A 10 0.05 60.82 13.55
CA ALA A 10 0.19 59.61 14.37
C ALA A 10 -0.35 58.25 13.90
N GLY A 11 0.52 57.24 13.91
CA GLY A 11 0.11 55.83 13.90
C GLY A 11 1.26 54.87 13.59
N ALA A 12 2.09 54.56 14.59
CA ALA A 12 2.98 53.42 14.53
C ALA A 12 2.16 52.12 14.51
N SER A 13 2.40 51.23 13.53
CA SER A 13 2.00 49.83 13.67
C SER A 13 2.89 48.93 12.83
N GLY A 14 3.45 47.93 13.50
CA GLY A 14 4.58 47.15 13.03
C GLY A 14 4.28 46.22 11.86
N LEU A 15 5.18 46.23 10.89
CA LEU A 15 5.38 45.11 9.98
C LEU A 15 6.45 44.18 10.58
N LYS A 16 6.04 43.33 11.53
CA LYS A 16 6.80 42.11 11.85
C LYS A 16 6.25 40.97 10.99
N ALA A 17 6.86 40.72 9.83
CA ALA A 17 7.02 39.35 9.37
C ALA A 17 7.96 38.66 10.38
N PRO A 18 7.68 37.43 10.87
CA PRO A 18 7.86 36.23 10.04
C PRO A 18 6.99 35.01 10.42
N VAL A 19 6.35 34.34 9.47
CA VAL A 19 5.83 32.96 9.65
C VAL A 19 6.29 32.07 8.49
N GLN A 20 7.61 31.96 8.30
CA GLN A 20 8.20 31.10 7.27
C GLN A 20 9.22 30.12 7.89
N ARG A 21 8.82 29.34 8.91
CA ARG A 21 9.70 28.30 9.49
C ARG A 21 9.05 26.94 9.78
N ARG A 22 7.75 26.76 9.53
CA ARG A 22 7.03 25.50 9.88
C ARG A 22 6.92 24.48 8.73
N ALA A 23 7.03 24.90 7.47
CA ALA A 23 6.86 24.01 6.31
C ALA A 23 8.01 22.97 6.16
N GLY A 24 9.25 23.37 6.46
CA GLY A 24 10.42 22.48 6.32
C GLY A 24 10.48 21.33 7.33
N SER A 25 9.82 21.44 8.49
CA SER A 25 9.85 20.37 9.51
C SER A 25 8.88 19.22 9.21
N ARG A 26 7.70 19.54 8.66
CA ARG A 26 6.67 18.53 8.33
C ARG A 26 7.07 17.65 7.15
N SER A 27 7.73 18.21 6.13
CA SER A 27 8.23 17.45 4.99
C SER A 27 9.32 16.47 5.41
N VAL A 28 10.25 16.90 6.27
CA VAL A 28 11.32 16.04 6.80
C VAL A 28 10.77 14.90 7.65
N GLN A 29 9.77 15.17 8.49
CA GLN A 29 9.09 14.15 9.30
C GLN A 29 8.31 13.14 8.44
N ALA A 30 7.62 13.61 7.39
CA ALA A 30 6.90 12.73 6.46
C ALA A 30 7.86 11.81 5.71
N LEU A 31 8.99 12.34 5.22
CA LEU A 31 10.02 11.55 4.55
C LEU A 31 10.68 10.53 5.48
N ALA A 32 10.94 10.90 6.74
CA ALA A 32 11.49 9.98 7.74
C ALA A 32 10.50 8.84 8.07
N LYS A 33 9.21 9.18 8.25
CA LYS A 33 8.14 8.20 8.46
C LYS A 33 8.05 7.25 7.27
N GLN A 34 8.05 7.77 6.04
CA GLN A 34 8.01 6.95 4.83
C GLN A 34 9.20 5.98 4.80
N LYS A 35 10.44 6.47 4.93
CA LYS A 35 11.65 5.61 4.97
C LYS A 35 11.57 4.51 6.04
N SER A 36 10.99 4.80 7.20
CA SER A 36 10.79 3.78 8.24
C SER A 36 9.80 2.68 7.85
N LEU A 37 8.75 3.04 7.10
CA LEU A 37 7.75 2.09 6.61
C LEU A 37 8.33 1.24 5.47
N GLU A 38 9.11 1.85 4.57
CA GLU A 38 9.86 1.13 3.52
C GLU A 38 10.76 0.04 4.14
N LYS A 39 11.49 0.38 5.21
CA LYS A 39 12.34 -0.58 5.92
C LYS A 39 11.52 -1.73 6.54
N LYS A 40 10.31 -1.46 7.01
CA LYS A 40 9.43 -2.47 7.62
C LYS A 40 8.84 -3.44 6.60
N ALA A 41 8.63 -3.02 5.35
CA ALA A 41 7.98 -3.81 4.32
C ALA A 41 8.64 -5.19 4.11
N LYS A 42 9.98 -5.26 4.04
CA LYS A 42 10.71 -6.53 3.84
C LYS A 42 10.46 -7.58 4.93
N GLY A 43 10.26 -7.14 6.17
CA GLY A 43 10.04 -8.01 7.34
C GLY A 43 8.57 -8.13 7.75
N TYR A 44 7.66 -7.55 6.97
CA TYR A 44 6.27 -7.41 7.39
C TYR A 44 5.53 -8.74 7.36
N LYS A 45 4.98 -9.14 8.51
CA LYS A 45 4.16 -10.35 8.63
C LYS A 45 2.70 -9.99 8.39
N LEU A 46 2.19 -10.39 7.22
CA LEU A 46 0.79 -10.18 6.89
C LEU A 46 -0.08 -11.25 7.57
N LYS A 47 -1.24 -10.84 8.09
CA LYS A 47 -2.22 -11.80 8.63
C LYS A 47 -2.82 -12.61 7.48
N LEU A 48 -2.93 -13.92 7.66
CA LEU A 48 -3.50 -14.82 6.66
C LEU A 48 -4.92 -14.41 6.22
N ALA A 49 -5.73 -13.87 7.13
CA ALA A 49 -7.07 -13.35 6.81
C ALA A 49 -7.03 -12.16 5.84
N THR A 50 -6.06 -11.25 5.99
CA THR A 50 -5.88 -10.13 5.08
C THR A 50 -5.36 -10.60 3.73
N LEU A 51 -4.43 -11.56 3.72
CA LEU A 51 -3.94 -12.18 2.48
C LEU A 51 -5.06 -12.90 1.72
N ALA A 52 -5.94 -13.61 2.42
CA ALA A 52 -7.09 -14.29 1.81
C ALA A 52 -8.00 -13.30 1.06
N VAL A 53 -8.40 -12.21 1.73
CA VAL A 53 -9.25 -11.17 1.13
C VAL A 53 -8.56 -10.51 -0.06
N PHE A 54 -7.29 -10.12 0.08
CA PHE A 54 -6.50 -9.56 -1.01
C PHE A 54 -6.46 -10.49 -2.22
N THR A 55 -6.22 -11.78 -1.99
CA THR A 55 -6.11 -12.79 -3.05
C THR A 55 -7.45 -12.99 -3.76
N GLN A 56 -8.56 -13.04 -3.01
CA GLN A 56 -9.91 -13.17 -3.56
C GLN A 56 -10.27 -11.98 -4.44
N GLN A 57 -10.01 -10.76 -3.97
CA GLN A 57 -10.29 -9.55 -4.72
C GLN A 57 -9.43 -9.48 -5.99
N LEU A 58 -8.14 -9.82 -5.89
CA LEU A 58 -7.26 -9.89 -7.05
C LEU A 58 -7.76 -10.90 -8.09
N ALA A 59 -8.11 -12.12 -7.65
CA ALA A 59 -8.66 -13.15 -8.52
C ALA A 59 -9.92 -12.66 -9.24
N SER A 60 -10.85 -12.03 -8.51
CA SER A 60 -12.11 -11.52 -9.06
C SER A 60 -11.89 -10.43 -10.11
N MET A 61 -10.93 -9.52 -9.88
CA MET A 61 -10.60 -8.48 -10.84
C MET A 61 -9.96 -9.06 -12.11
N LEU A 62 -9.04 -10.01 -11.96
CA LEU A 62 -8.41 -10.67 -13.10
C LEU A 62 -9.42 -11.49 -13.92
N ASP A 63 -10.36 -12.18 -13.24
CA ASP A 63 -11.45 -12.92 -13.87
C ASP A 63 -12.38 -11.99 -14.67
N ALA A 64 -12.62 -10.78 -14.15
CA ALA A 64 -13.33 -9.72 -14.88
C ALA A 64 -12.53 -9.08 -16.03
N GLY A 65 -11.32 -9.59 -16.33
CA GLY A 65 -10.47 -9.14 -17.43
C GLY A 65 -9.65 -7.88 -17.12
N LEU A 66 -9.57 -7.44 -15.86
CA LEU A 66 -8.71 -6.32 -15.51
C LEU A 66 -7.23 -6.73 -15.63
N PRO A 67 -6.37 -5.88 -16.23
CA PRO A 67 -4.94 -6.10 -16.23
C PRO A 67 -4.37 -6.16 -14.80
N LEU A 68 -3.39 -7.04 -14.57
CA LEU A 68 -2.79 -7.27 -13.24
C LEU A 68 -2.28 -5.98 -12.58
N VAL A 69 -1.58 -5.12 -13.33
CA VAL A 69 -1.08 -3.84 -12.82
C VAL A 69 -2.22 -2.93 -12.34
N SER A 70 -3.33 -2.88 -13.09
CA SER A 70 -4.52 -2.10 -12.74
C SER A 70 -5.26 -2.67 -11.54
N ALA A 71 -5.37 -4.00 -11.44
CA ALA A 71 -5.96 -4.66 -10.28
C ALA A 71 -5.14 -4.39 -9.00
N LEU A 72 -3.81 -4.47 -9.08
CA LEU A 72 -2.92 -4.15 -7.95
C LEU A 72 -2.98 -2.67 -7.56
N ASP A 73 -3.12 -1.75 -8.51
CA ASP A 73 -3.33 -0.32 -8.24
C ASP A 73 -4.61 -0.08 -7.43
N ALA A 74 -5.73 -0.65 -7.88
CA ALA A 74 -6.99 -0.55 -7.17
C ALA A 74 -6.93 -1.15 -5.75
N LEU A 75 -6.29 -2.32 -5.59
CA LEU A 75 -6.11 -2.96 -4.27
C LEU A 75 -5.21 -2.13 -3.35
N GLN A 76 -4.16 -1.51 -3.90
CA GLN A 76 -3.30 -0.61 -3.14
C GLN A 76 -4.10 0.56 -2.55
N GLU A 77 -4.99 1.18 -3.35
CA GLU A 77 -5.81 2.30 -2.91
C GLU A 77 -6.77 1.92 -1.78
N GLN A 78 -7.38 0.73 -1.89
CA GLN A 78 -8.31 0.17 -0.90
C GLN A 78 -7.62 -0.32 0.39
N THR A 79 -6.32 -0.60 0.35
CA THR A 79 -5.58 -1.18 1.49
C THR A 79 -5.33 -0.14 2.59
N GLU A 80 -5.95 -0.31 3.76
CA GLU A 80 -5.75 0.58 4.92
C GLU A 80 -4.39 0.39 5.61
N ASP A 81 -3.84 -0.84 5.56
CA ASP A 81 -2.55 -1.18 6.12
C ASP A 81 -1.42 -0.49 5.35
N GLN A 82 -0.81 0.52 5.98
CA GLN A 82 0.22 1.34 5.35
C GLN A 82 1.45 0.54 4.89
N VAL A 83 1.82 -0.53 5.61
CA VAL A 83 2.98 -1.34 5.25
C VAL A 83 2.61 -2.27 4.10
N PHE A 84 1.44 -2.89 4.14
CA PHE A 84 0.98 -3.74 3.04
C PHE A 84 0.73 -2.93 1.76
N ARG A 85 0.23 -1.69 1.87
CA ARG A 85 0.10 -0.76 0.74
C ARG A 85 1.43 -0.51 0.04
N ILE A 86 2.52 -0.34 0.80
CA ILE A 86 3.88 -0.19 0.24
C ILE A 86 4.33 -1.47 -0.47
N ILE A 87 4.02 -2.64 0.10
CA ILE A 87 4.34 -3.92 -0.52
C ILE A 87 3.62 -4.07 -1.87
N ILE A 88 2.31 -3.77 -1.93
CA ILE A 88 1.52 -3.83 -3.17
C ILE A 88 2.09 -2.86 -4.21
N ARG A 89 2.45 -1.63 -3.79
CA ARG A 89 3.10 -0.64 -4.66
C ARG A 89 4.36 -1.18 -5.32
N ASP A 90 5.25 -1.77 -4.52
CA ASP A 90 6.54 -2.27 -4.99
C ASP A 90 6.36 -3.45 -5.93
N VAL A 91 5.48 -4.39 -5.57
CA VAL A 91 5.11 -5.52 -6.43
C VAL A 91 4.55 -5.03 -7.77
N ARG A 92 3.63 -4.06 -7.74
CA ARG A 92 3.05 -3.46 -8.95
C ARG A 92 4.12 -2.78 -9.81
N ALA A 93 5.03 -2.03 -9.20
CA ALA A 93 6.11 -1.34 -9.90
C ALA A 93 7.07 -2.33 -10.58
N ASP A 94 7.41 -3.43 -9.89
CA ASP A 94 8.22 -4.51 -10.45
C ASP A 94 7.55 -5.13 -11.68
N ILE A 95 6.25 -5.42 -11.62
CA ILE A 95 5.50 -6.00 -12.74
C ILE A 95 5.41 -5.02 -13.90
N ALA A 96 5.15 -3.74 -13.63
CA ALA A 96 5.13 -2.71 -14.64
C ALA A 96 6.49 -2.55 -15.35
N SER A 97 7.59 -2.89 -14.68
CA SER A 97 8.94 -2.92 -15.25
C SER A 97 9.31 -4.23 -15.99
N GLY A 98 8.40 -5.20 -16.04
CA GLY A 98 8.58 -6.48 -16.74
C GLY A 98 9.05 -7.64 -15.87
N THR A 99 9.10 -7.48 -14.55
CA THR A 99 9.34 -8.61 -13.63
C THR A 99 8.09 -9.49 -13.54
N SER A 100 8.24 -10.82 -13.48
CA SER A 100 7.08 -11.69 -13.25
C SER A 100 6.43 -11.42 -11.88
N PHE A 101 5.13 -11.66 -11.77
CA PHE A 101 4.39 -11.48 -10.53
C PHE A 101 4.97 -12.36 -9.42
N SER A 102 5.23 -13.64 -9.71
CA SER A 102 5.88 -14.59 -8.82
C SER A 102 7.23 -14.07 -8.28
N ALA A 103 8.08 -13.52 -9.13
CA ALA A 103 9.36 -12.96 -8.73
C ALA A 103 9.21 -11.68 -7.88
N ALA A 104 8.22 -10.84 -8.21
CA ALA A 104 7.93 -9.62 -7.45
C ALA A 104 7.44 -9.94 -6.02
N VAL A 105 6.48 -10.86 -5.85
CA VAL A 105 5.96 -11.22 -4.51
C VAL A 105 6.97 -11.99 -3.67
N LYS A 106 7.89 -12.74 -4.30
CA LYS A 106 8.96 -13.48 -3.62
C LYS A 106 9.92 -12.57 -2.83
N LYS A 107 9.97 -11.27 -3.15
CA LYS A 107 10.74 -10.27 -2.37
C LYS A 107 10.18 -10.04 -0.96
N PHE A 108 8.93 -10.46 -0.70
CA PHE A 108 8.23 -10.24 0.57
C PHE A 108 7.73 -11.57 1.18
N PRO A 109 8.62 -12.49 1.57
CA PRO A 109 8.26 -13.85 1.99
C PRO A 109 7.42 -13.93 3.27
N ASN A 110 7.43 -12.88 4.10
CA ASN A 110 6.60 -12.78 5.31
C ASN A 110 5.17 -12.30 5.02
N ALA A 111 4.95 -11.68 3.86
CA ALA A 111 3.63 -11.26 3.40
C ALA A 111 3.03 -12.30 2.44
N PHE A 112 3.87 -12.90 1.59
CA PHE A 112 3.49 -13.92 0.61
C PHE A 112 4.21 -15.25 0.93
N PRO A 113 3.52 -16.22 1.56
CA PRO A 113 4.09 -17.53 1.87
C PRO A 113 4.54 -18.28 0.61
N ALA A 114 5.44 -19.24 0.77
CA ALA A 114 5.98 -20.03 -0.35
C ALA A 114 4.88 -20.66 -1.24
N LEU A 115 3.80 -21.17 -0.63
CA LEU A 115 2.64 -21.69 -1.36
C LEU A 115 2.02 -20.65 -2.31
N PHE A 116 1.87 -19.40 -1.86
CA PHE A 116 1.35 -18.33 -2.70
C PHE A 116 2.25 -18.10 -3.91
N VAL A 117 3.58 -18.01 -3.68
CA VAL A 117 4.57 -17.77 -4.74
C VAL A 117 4.53 -18.88 -5.78
N SER A 118 4.55 -20.15 -5.36
CA SER A 118 4.52 -21.30 -6.27
C SER A 118 3.22 -21.39 -7.08
N MET A 119 2.08 -21.03 -6.48
CA MET A 119 0.80 -21.04 -7.18
C MET A 119 0.72 -19.89 -8.19
N VAL A 120 1.20 -18.69 -7.82
CA VAL A 120 1.31 -17.58 -8.78
C VAL A 120 2.21 -17.96 -9.95
N GLU A 121 3.37 -18.56 -9.68
CA GLU A 121 4.30 -19.03 -10.72
C GLU A 121 3.63 -20.03 -11.68
N ALA A 122 2.89 -21.01 -11.15
CA ALA A 122 2.12 -21.95 -11.95
C ALA A 122 1.00 -21.27 -12.76
N GLY A 123 0.31 -20.29 -12.17
CA GLY A 123 -0.75 -19.50 -12.82
C GLY A 123 -0.21 -18.63 -13.95
N GLU A 124 0.96 -18.01 -13.77
CA GLU A 124 1.64 -17.26 -14.83
C GLU A 124 2.08 -18.17 -15.97
N ALA A 125 2.72 -19.30 -15.66
CA ALA A 125 3.24 -20.23 -16.66
C ALA A 125 2.13 -20.90 -17.50
N SER A 126 0.96 -21.12 -16.91
CA SER A 126 -0.21 -21.73 -17.57
C SER A 126 -1.14 -20.70 -18.24
N GLY A 127 -0.95 -19.40 -17.97
CA GLY A 127 -1.88 -18.35 -18.37
C GLY A 127 -3.19 -18.31 -17.56
N GLY A 128 -3.35 -19.19 -16.57
CA GLY A 128 -4.56 -19.33 -15.73
C GLY A 128 -4.47 -18.60 -14.39
N LEU A 129 -3.86 -17.41 -14.34
CA LEU A 129 -3.57 -16.72 -13.07
C LEU A 129 -4.83 -16.45 -12.23
N ALA A 130 -5.94 -16.03 -12.84
CA ALA A 130 -7.20 -15.76 -12.14
C ALA A 130 -7.75 -17.02 -11.44
N GLU A 131 -7.82 -18.14 -12.17
CA GLU A 131 -8.31 -19.42 -11.65
C GLU A 131 -7.43 -19.93 -10.50
N ILE A 132 -6.11 -19.84 -10.65
CA ILE A 132 -5.18 -20.30 -9.61
C ILE A 132 -5.27 -19.41 -8.36
N LEU A 133 -5.36 -18.09 -8.52
CA LEU A 133 -5.54 -17.20 -7.38
C LEU A 133 -6.86 -17.45 -6.65
N ALA A 134 -7.96 -17.74 -7.37
CA ALA A 134 -9.23 -18.11 -6.75
C ALA A 134 -9.07 -19.36 -5.86
N LYS A 135 -8.44 -20.42 -6.37
CA LYS A 135 -8.15 -21.64 -5.58
C LYS A 135 -7.29 -21.36 -4.35
N VAL A 136 -6.29 -20.48 -4.47
CA VAL A 136 -5.43 -20.10 -3.35
C VAL A 136 -6.20 -19.28 -2.30
N ALA A 137 -7.08 -18.38 -2.75
CA ALA A 137 -7.94 -17.60 -1.87
C ALA A 137 -8.87 -18.49 -1.06
N ASP A 138 -9.54 -19.45 -1.71
CA ASP A 138 -10.41 -20.45 -1.06
C ASP A 138 -9.64 -21.25 0.01
N TYR A 139 -8.43 -21.69 -0.32
CA TYR A 139 -7.56 -22.40 0.60
C TYR A 139 -7.18 -21.55 1.83
N PHE A 140 -6.82 -20.28 1.62
CA PHE A 140 -6.50 -19.38 2.73
C PHE A 140 -7.72 -19.07 3.59
N GLU A 141 -8.88 -18.87 2.99
CA GLU A 141 -10.13 -18.63 3.72
C GLU A 141 -10.50 -19.85 4.59
N ALA A 142 -10.42 -21.06 4.02
CA ALA A 142 -10.64 -22.30 4.74
C ALA A 142 -9.65 -22.44 5.92
N SER A 143 -8.38 -22.13 5.71
CA SER A 143 -7.34 -22.16 6.75
C SER A 143 -7.60 -21.16 7.87
N VAL A 144 -8.07 -19.95 7.54
CA VAL A 144 -8.47 -18.93 8.52
C VAL A 144 -9.68 -19.39 9.32
N LYS A 145 -10.71 -19.94 8.66
CA LYS A 145 -11.91 -20.48 9.31
C LYS A 145 -11.57 -21.60 10.28
N LEU A 146 -10.72 -22.54 9.86
CA LEU A 146 -10.26 -23.65 10.70
C LEU A 146 -9.51 -23.13 11.93
N THR A 147 -8.55 -22.22 11.74
CA THR A 147 -7.76 -21.66 12.85
C THR A 147 -8.65 -20.92 13.85
N LYS A 148 -9.68 -20.19 13.37
CA LYS A 148 -10.65 -19.52 14.25
C LYS A 148 -11.47 -20.52 15.06
N LYS A 149 -12.00 -21.58 14.43
CA LYS A 149 -12.78 -22.63 15.10
C LYS A 149 -11.98 -23.36 16.18
N VAL A 150 -10.73 -23.71 15.87
CA VAL A 150 -9.83 -24.36 16.84
C VAL A 150 -9.59 -23.45 18.04
N LYS A 151 -9.29 -22.17 17.80
CA LYS A 151 -9.08 -21.21 18.89
C LYS A 151 -10.32 -21.02 19.76
N SER A 152 -11.50 -20.89 19.16
CA SER A 152 -12.75 -20.74 19.91
C SER A 152 -13.17 -21.97 20.70
N ALA A 153 -12.65 -23.15 20.34
CA ALA A 153 -12.90 -24.39 21.09
C ALA A 153 -11.96 -24.56 22.30
N MET A 154 -10.88 -23.77 22.38
CA MET A 154 -9.88 -23.81 23.46
C MET A 154 -10.04 -22.70 24.50
N THR A 155 -10.95 -21.76 24.28
CA THR A 155 -11.28 -20.62 25.16
C THR A 155 -12.70 -20.72 25.65
#